data_AF-A0A4P5X0S9-F1
#
_entry.id   AF-A0A4P5X0S9-F1
#
_cell.length_a   1.000
_cell.length_b   1.000
_cell.length_c   1.000
_cell.angle_alpha   90.00
_cell.angle_beta   90.00
_cell.angle_gamma   90.00
#
_symmetry.space_group_name_H-M   'P 1'
#
loop_
_entity.id
_entity.type
_entity.pdbx_description
1 polymer ?
#
loop_
_entity_poly.entity_id
_entity_poly.type
_entity_poly.pdbx_seq_one_letter_code
_entity_poly.pdbx_strand_id
1 'polypeptide(L)'
;MLDAQKIVANIVTRIGWVYDRPLMYGVTAAEVEVVLECLHSIWAMCLGRDEQYRTAMADLHRQLDHHAMNSFTWYAQQHPHARDEEIAAYVVWFFKRLDASLGLTTTLDAAGKPEPTDAMDSR
;
A
#
# COMPACT_ATOMS: atom_id res chain seq x y z
N MET A 1 24.75 -16.95 -6.75
CA MET A 1 23.54 -16.55 -6.01
C MET A 1 23.45 -15.05 -6.05
N LEU A 2 22.28 -14.50 -6.41
CA LEU A 2 22.01 -13.08 -6.16
C LEU A 2 22.03 -12.86 -4.64
N ASP A 3 22.71 -11.80 -4.22
CA ASP A 3 22.79 -11.38 -2.83
C ASP A 3 21.39 -10.98 -2.35
N ALA A 4 20.93 -11.57 -1.23
CA ALA A 4 19.61 -11.31 -0.65
C ALA A 4 19.40 -9.81 -0.39
N GLN A 5 20.45 -9.07 -0.06
CA GLN A 5 20.39 -7.62 0.13
C GLN A 5 20.03 -6.89 -1.17
N LYS A 6 20.56 -7.34 -2.31
CA LYS A 6 20.24 -6.76 -3.63
C LYS A 6 18.81 -7.06 -4.06
N ILE A 7 18.30 -8.26 -3.71
CA ILE A 7 16.91 -8.63 -3.98
C ILE A 7 15.97 -7.73 -3.16
N VAL A 8 16.22 -7.58 -1.85
CA VAL A 8 15.44 -6.72 -0.97
C VAL A 8 15.48 -5.26 -1.44
N ALA A 9 16.64 -4.73 -1.78
CA ALA A 9 16.77 -3.36 -2.30
C ALA A 9 15.99 -3.17 -3.61
N ASN A 10 15.99 -4.17 -4.51
CA ASN A 10 15.21 -4.12 -5.74
C ASN A 10 13.70 -4.12 -5.47
N ILE A 11 13.24 -4.91 -4.50
CA ILE A 11 11.82 -4.96 -4.11
C ILE A 11 11.38 -3.60 -3.54
N VAL A 12 12.14 -3.03 -2.60
CA VAL A 12 11.85 -1.69 -2.03
C VAL A 12 11.81 -0.62 -3.11
N THR A 13 12.71 -0.68 -4.09
CA THR A 13 12.71 0.24 -5.24
C THR A 13 11.44 0.09 -6.06
N ARG A 14 10.98 -1.13 -6.32
CA ARG A 14 9.74 -1.39 -7.08
C ARG A 14 8.49 -0.94 -6.32
N ILE A 15 8.42 -1.14 -5.00
CA ILE A 15 7.34 -0.62 -4.16
C ILE A 15 7.25 0.91 -4.35
N GLY A 16 8.40 1.58 -4.28
CA GLY A 16 8.49 3.02 -4.54
C GLY A 16 7.97 3.44 -5.92
N TRP A 17 8.29 2.68 -6.99
CA TRP A 17 7.76 2.98 -8.33
C TRP A 17 6.24 2.81 -8.41
N VAL A 18 5.68 1.81 -7.74
CA VAL A 18 4.23 1.62 -7.66
C VAL A 18 3.58 2.77 -6.89
N TYR A 19 4.22 3.28 -5.83
CA TYR A 19 3.72 4.46 -5.11
C TYR A 19 3.66 5.71 -5.97
N ASP A 20 4.69 5.95 -6.80
CA ASP A 20 4.74 7.14 -7.66
C ASP A 20 3.75 7.06 -8.84
N ARG A 21 3.52 5.87 -9.39
CA ARG A 21 2.72 5.67 -10.60
C ARG A 21 1.87 4.39 -10.52
N PRO A 22 0.92 4.30 -9.57
CA PRO A 22 0.22 3.05 -9.28
C PRO A 22 -0.45 2.46 -10.52
N LEU A 23 -1.17 3.29 -11.28
CA LEU A 23 -1.90 2.83 -12.46
C LEU A 23 -1.02 2.42 -13.65
N MET A 24 0.29 2.68 -13.59
CA MET A 24 1.26 2.15 -14.57
C MET A 24 1.60 0.69 -14.30
N TYR A 25 1.47 0.26 -13.04
CA TYR A 25 1.83 -1.08 -12.56
C TYR A 25 0.61 -1.98 -12.30
N GLY A 26 -0.59 -1.42 -12.20
CA GLY A 26 -1.87 -2.14 -12.26
C GLY A 26 -2.90 -1.28 -12.98
N VAL A 27 -3.67 -1.83 -13.93
CA VAL A 27 -4.64 -1.07 -14.74
C VAL A 27 -5.81 -0.57 -13.88
N THR A 28 -6.07 -1.23 -12.75
CA THR A 28 -7.12 -0.89 -11.79
C THR A 28 -6.57 -0.80 -10.36
N ALA A 29 -7.31 -0.16 -9.45
CA ALA A 29 -6.91 -0.07 -8.05
C ALA A 29 -6.78 -1.46 -7.37
N ALA A 30 -7.62 -2.42 -7.76
CA ALA A 30 -7.53 -3.80 -7.28
C ALA A 30 -6.21 -4.48 -7.72
N GLU A 31 -5.80 -4.26 -8.98
CA GLU A 31 -4.51 -4.76 -9.47
C GLU A 31 -3.33 -4.08 -8.78
N VAL A 32 -3.42 -2.79 -8.48
CA VAL A 32 -2.42 -2.06 -7.69
C VAL A 32 -2.26 -2.67 -6.29
N GLU A 33 -3.36 -2.97 -5.60
CA GLU A 33 -3.32 -3.61 -4.28
C GLU A 33 -2.64 -4.98 -4.36
N VAL A 34 -3.01 -5.83 -5.33
CA VAL A 34 -2.37 -7.14 -5.52
C VAL A 34 -0.86 -7.01 -5.76
N VAL A 35 -0.42 -6.07 -6.60
CA VAL A 35 1.01 -5.85 -6.87
C VAL A 35 1.74 -5.45 -5.59
N LEU A 36 1.17 -4.54 -4.80
CA LEU A 36 1.76 -4.12 -3.53
C LEU A 36 1.79 -5.29 -2.53
N GLU A 37 0.69 -6.03 -2.35
CA GLU A 37 0.65 -7.21 -1.47
C GLU A 37 1.75 -8.22 -1.84
N CYS A 38 1.91 -8.52 -3.13
CA CYS A 38 2.95 -9.44 -3.60
C CYS A 38 4.36 -8.93 -3.28
N LEU A 39 4.65 -7.65 -3.56
CA LEU A 39 5.97 -7.08 -3.30
C LEU A 39 6.31 -7.09 -1.80
N HIS A 40 5.37 -6.71 -0.93
CA HIS A 40 5.59 -6.71 0.52
C HIS A 40 5.70 -8.13 1.08
N SER A 41 4.92 -9.07 0.56
CA SER A 41 5.02 -10.49 0.93
C SER A 41 6.40 -11.07 0.56
N ILE A 42 6.91 -10.80 -0.65
CA ILE A 42 8.25 -11.25 -1.06
C ILE A 42 9.33 -10.56 -0.22
N TRP A 43 9.19 -9.26 0.06
CA TRP A 43 10.09 -8.55 0.96
C TRP A 43 10.13 -9.19 2.35
N ALA A 44 8.96 -9.52 2.92
CA ALA A 44 8.85 -10.15 4.22
C ALA A 44 9.50 -11.54 4.23
N MET A 45 9.20 -12.38 3.22
CA MET A 45 9.81 -13.69 3.04
C MET A 45 11.34 -13.62 2.96
N CYS A 46 11.90 -12.69 2.18
CA CYS A 46 13.34 -12.52 2.05
C CYS A 46 14.04 -12.14 3.36
N LEU A 47 13.32 -11.53 4.31
CA LEU A 47 13.83 -11.12 5.62
C LEU A 47 13.38 -12.04 6.77
N GLY A 48 12.57 -13.07 6.51
CA GLY A 48 11.97 -13.90 7.55
C GLY A 48 10.98 -13.13 8.44
N ARG A 49 10.29 -12.14 7.89
CA ARG A 49 9.37 -11.22 8.60
C ARG A 49 7.89 -11.47 8.27
N ASP A 50 7.55 -12.65 7.75
CA ASP A 50 6.20 -13.01 7.28
C ASP A 50 5.11 -12.81 8.34
N GLU A 51 5.37 -13.22 9.58
CA GLU A 51 4.43 -13.05 10.70
C GLU A 51 4.26 -11.58 11.08
N GLN A 52 5.34 -10.81 11.06
CA GLN A 52 5.29 -9.37 11.33
C GLN A 52 4.49 -8.63 10.24
N TYR A 53 4.70 -8.97 8.97
CA TYR A 53 3.91 -8.41 7.86
C TYR A 53 2.42 -8.70 8.02
N ARG A 54 2.05 -9.97 8.27
CA ARG A 54 0.64 -10.36 8.47
C ARG A 54 0.01 -9.67 9.68
N THR A 55 0.75 -9.55 10.78
CA THR A 55 0.27 -8.87 11.99
C THR A 55 0.06 -7.39 11.74
N ALA A 56 1.02 -6.71 11.11
CA ALA A 56 0.91 -5.29 10.78
C ALA A 56 -0.25 -5.00 9.82
N MET A 57 -0.46 -5.86 8.82
CA MET A 57 -1.60 -5.77 7.89
C MET A 57 -2.93 -5.89 8.63
N ALA A 58 -3.07 -6.92 9.48
CA ALA A 58 -4.28 -7.15 10.28
C ALA A 58 -4.54 -6.01 11.26
N ASP A 59 -3.49 -5.49 11.91
CA ASP A 59 -3.60 -4.35 12.81
C ASP A 59 -4.02 -3.07 12.09
N LEU A 60 -3.50 -2.80 10.90
CA LEU A 60 -3.88 -1.63 10.14
C LEU A 60 -5.33 -1.72 9.64
N HIS A 61 -5.77 -2.88 9.13
CA HIS A 61 -7.18 -3.12 8.80
C HIS A 61 -8.10 -2.89 10.01
N ARG A 62 -7.70 -3.35 11.19
CA ARG A 62 -8.44 -3.14 12.44
C ARG A 62 -8.46 -1.67 12.85
N GLN A 63 -7.35 -0.94 12.71
CA GLN A 63 -7.26 0.48 13.06
C GLN A 63 -8.14 1.37 12.15
N LEU A 64 -8.28 0.99 10.89
CA LEU A 64 -9.07 1.73 9.89
C LEU A 64 -10.52 1.23 9.77
N ASP A 65 -10.92 0.26 10.58
CA ASP A 65 -12.24 -0.38 10.55
C ASP A 65 -12.61 -0.93 9.16
N HIS A 66 -11.63 -1.55 8.47
CA HIS A 66 -11.86 -2.23 7.18
C HIS A 66 -12.59 -3.57 7.34
N HIS A 67 -12.74 -4.07 8.56
CA HIS A 67 -13.23 -5.40 8.86
C HIS A 67 -12.48 -6.49 8.06
N ALA A 68 -13.20 -7.32 7.30
CA ALA A 68 -12.63 -8.38 6.46
C ALA A 68 -12.37 -7.93 5.01
N MET A 69 -12.56 -6.64 4.70
CA MET A 69 -12.31 -6.11 3.36
C MET A 69 -10.86 -5.66 3.21
N ASN A 70 -10.33 -5.81 2.00
CA ASN A 70 -9.07 -5.17 1.63
C ASN A 70 -9.28 -3.66 1.36
N SER A 71 -8.18 -2.93 1.19
CA SER A 71 -8.23 -1.47 1.16
C SER A 71 -9.00 -0.93 -0.05
N PHE A 72 -8.86 -1.53 -1.25
CA PHE A 72 -9.61 -1.10 -2.43
C PHE A 72 -11.12 -1.36 -2.26
N THR A 73 -11.52 -2.55 -1.77
CA THR A 73 -12.94 -2.92 -1.66
C THR A 73 -13.63 -2.03 -0.64
N TRP A 74 -12.97 -1.81 0.50
CA TRP A 74 -13.51 -0.93 1.54
C TRP A 74 -13.72 0.49 0.99
N TYR A 75 -12.71 1.07 0.34
CA TYR A 75 -12.82 2.45 -0.16
C TYR A 75 -13.87 2.58 -1.26
N ALA A 76 -13.91 1.64 -2.22
CA ALA A 76 -14.92 1.64 -3.27
C ALA A 76 -16.35 1.52 -2.73
N GLN A 77 -16.54 0.78 -1.62
CA GLN A 77 -17.84 0.66 -0.96
C GLN A 77 -18.24 1.94 -0.22
N GLN A 78 -17.30 2.60 0.45
CA GLN A 78 -17.55 3.88 1.13
C GLN A 78 -17.73 5.04 0.14
N HIS A 79 -17.13 4.93 -1.05
CA HIS A 79 -17.15 5.94 -2.10
C HIS A 79 -17.58 5.35 -3.45
N PRO A 80 -18.89 5.04 -3.65
CA PRO A 80 -19.38 4.34 -4.86
C PRO A 80 -19.17 5.09 -6.19
N HIS A 81 -18.81 6.37 -6.13
CA HIS A 81 -18.54 7.22 -7.29
C HIS A 81 -17.06 7.57 -7.45
N ALA A 82 -16.19 7.07 -6.57
CA ALA A 82 -14.76 7.24 -6.71
C ALA A 82 -14.28 6.58 -8.00
N ARG A 83 -13.34 7.25 -8.67
CA ARG A 83 -12.67 6.70 -9.85
C ARG A 83 -11.48 5.85 -9.42
N ASP A 84 -11.02 4.98 -10.30
CA ASP A 84 -9.86 4.11 -10.02
C ASP A 84 -8.60 4.90 -9.63
N GLU A 85 -8.39 6.12 -10.14
CA GLU A 85 -7.28 6.96 -9.71
C GLU A 85 -7.34 7.31 -8.22
N GLU A 86 -8.54 7.59 -7.71
CA GLU A 86 -8.78 7.94 -6.31
C GLU A 86 -8.64 6.71 -5.41
N ILE A 87 -9.24 5.59 -5.82
CA ILE A 87 -9.14 4.32 -5.09
C ILE A 87 -7.67 3.85 -5.06
N ALA A 88 -6.94 3.95 -6.17
CA ALA A 88 -5.52 3.60 -6.22
C ALA A 88 -4.67 4.51 -5.32
N ALA A 89 -4.98 5.80 -5.23
CA ALA A 89 -4.32 6.72 -4.30
C ALA A 89 -4.56 6.29 -2.84
N TYR A 90 -5.78 5.85 -2.50
CA TYR A 90 -6.08 5.30 -1.18
C TYR A 90 -5.29 4.03 -0.87
N VAL A 91 -5.24 3.09 -1.82
CA VAL A 91 -4.44 1.86 -1.71
C VAL A 91 -2.96 2.21 -1.42
N VAL A 92 -2.38 3.13 -2.19
CA VAL A 92 -1.00 3.59 -1.95
C VAL A 92 -0.85 4.20 -0.56
N TRP A 93 -1.78 5.05 -0.13
CA TRP A 93 -1.77 5.63 1.22
C TRP A 93 -1.81 4.54 2.31
N PHE A 94 -2.66 3.52 2.13
CA PHE A 94 -2.78 2.39 3.05
C PHE A 94 -1.45 1.65 3.19
N PHE A 95 -0.82 1.29 2.07
CA PHE A 95 0.47 0.60 2.09
C PHE A 95 1.61 1.45 2.65
N LYS A 96 1.63 2.77 2.40
CA LYS A 96 2.60 3.66 3.05
C LYS A 96 2.47 3.68 4.58
N ARG A 97 1.25 3.57 5.10
CA ARG A 97 1.03 3.44 6.55
C ARG A 97 1.48 2.08 7.07
N LEU A 98 1.26 1.01 6.30
CA LEU A 98 1.76 -0.31 6.61
C LEU A 98 3.30 -0.31 6.68
N ASP A 99 3.97 0.29 5.70
CA ASP A 99 5.42 0.42 5.62
C ASP A 99 6.04 1.13 6.83
N ALA A 100 5.40 2.21 7.30
CA ALA A 100 5.82 2.91 8.50
C ALA A 100 5.83 2.00 9.73
N SER A 101 4.87 1.07 9.86
CA SER A 101 4.83 0.11 10.96
C SER A 101 5.88 -1.02 10.84
N LEU A 102 6.33 -1.30 9.61
CA LEU A 102 7.33 -2.32 9.30
C LEU A 102 8.76 -1.77 9.32
N GLY A 103 8.93 -0.46 9.43
CA GLY A 103 10.22 0.21 9.27
C GLY A 103 10.76 0.10 7.83
N LEU A 104 9.87 -0.11 6.85
CA LEU A 104 10.24 -0.10 5.44
C LEU A 104 10.33 1.37 5.01
N THR A 105 11.53 1.82 4.68
CA THR A 105 11.74 3.18 4.17
C THR A 105 11.92 3.09 2.66
N THR A 106 10.96 3.61 1.90
CA THR A 106 11.16 3.79 0.46
C THR A 106 11.93 5.09 0.24
N THR A 107 12.88 5.09 -0.69
CA THR A 107 13.74 6.26 -0.98
C THR A 107 12.99 7.46 -1.56
N LEU A 108 11.69 7.34 -1.83
CA LEU A 108 10.87 8.34 -2.52
C LEU A 108 9.99 9.18 -1.58
N ASP A 109 9.93 8.86 -0.28
CA ASP A 109 9.10 9.58 0.71
C ASP A 109 9.63 10.98 1.11
N ALA A 110 10.48 11.61 0.30
CA ALA A 110 10.97 12.98 0.52
C ALA A 110 9.99 14.09 0.05
N ALA A 111 8.86 13.74 -0.57
CA ALA A 111 7.83 14.70 -0.98
C ALA A 111 6.50 14.40 -0.26
N GLY A 112 5.99 15.39 0.47
CA GLY A 112 4.91 15.27 1.44
C GLY A 112 3.58 14.73 0.91
N LYS A 113 2.81 14.18 1.85
CA LYS A 113 1.48 13.56 1.67
C LYS A 113 0.50 14.47 0.90
N PRO A 114 -0.36 13.92 0.04
CA PRO A 114 -1.74 14.39 -0.02
C PRO A 114 -2.44 13.95 1.28
N GLU A 115 -2.83 14.89 2.12
CA GLU A 115 -3.87 14.60 3.11
C GLU A 115 -5.18 14.36 2.36
N PRO A 116 -6.00 13.36 2.75
CA PRO A 116 -7.35 13.26 2.23
C PRO A 116 -8.05 14.57 2.59
N THR A 117 -8.41 15.33 1.56
CA THR A 117 -9.13 16.58 1.73
C THR A 117 -10.45 16.26 2.43
N ASP A 118 -10.56 16.65 3.71
CA ASP A 118 -11.84 16.91 4.35
C ASP A 118 -12.52 18.06 3.59
N ALA A 119 -13.14 17.70 2.46
CA ALA A 119 -14.08 18.51 1.70
C ALA A 119 -15.10 17.52 1.14
N MET A 120 -16.26 17.34 1.75
CA MET A 120 -17.22 18.41 1.95
C MET A 120 -18.05 18.21 3.22
N ASP A 121 -17.98 19.27 4.01
CA ASP A 121 -18.96 19.73 4.97
C ASP A 121 -20.38 19.77 4.38
N SER A 122 -21.33 19.31 5.19
CA SER A 122 -22.70 19.82 5.32
C SER A 122 -23.56 20.02 4.05
N ARG A 123 -24.49 19.08 3.80
CA ARG A 123 -25.93 19.35 3.60
C ARG A 123 -26.77 18.08 3.64
#